data_AF-A0A5N3WW34-F1
#
_entry.id   AF-A0A5N3WW34-F1
#
_cell.length_a   1.000
_cell.length_b   1.000
_cell.length_c   1.000
_cell.angle_alpha   90.00
_cell.angle_beta   90.00
_cell.angle_gamma   90.00
#
_symmetry.space_group_name_H-M   'P 1'
#
loop_
_entity.id
_entity.type
_entity.pdbx_description
1 polymer ?
#
loop_
_entity_poly.entity_id
_entity_poly.type
_entity_poly.pdbx_seq_one_letter_code
_entity_poly.pdbx_strand_id
1 'polypeptide(L)' 'DSKYDFLHKEEFVELKDIFSVKLKRRYSIKQQRSGTLLGITLFICLKKEQNKLKDSTLDLINLSEDHCDIWFRQFKKILA' A
#
# COMPACT_ATOMS: atom_id res chain seq x y z
N ASP A 1 -10.78 -19.11 -29.04
CA ASP A 1 -11.03 -18.78 -27.62
C ASP A 1 -10.47 -17.41 -27.28
N SER A 2 -11.30 -16.39 -27.49
CA SER A 2 -10.94 -14.96 -27.41
C SER A 2 -11.97 -14.23 -26.53
N LYS A 3 -12.00 -14.55 -25.24
CA LYS A 3 -12.87 -13.89 -24.27
C LYS A 3 -12.14 -13.78 -22.95
N TYR A 4 -12.19 -12.59 -22.36
CA TYR A 4 -11.48 -12.15 -21.15
C TYR A 4 -10.09 -11.55 -21.37
N ASP A 5 -9.98 -10.63 -22.33
CA ASP A 5 -9.15 -9.44 -22.11
C ASP A 5 -9.80 -8.67 -20.96
N PHE A 6 -9.44 -9.01 -19.72
CA PHE A 6 -9.66 -8.11 -18.61
C PHE A 6 -8.75 -6.91 -18.87
N LEU A 7 -9.33 -5.83 -19.38
CA LEU A 7 -8.80 -4.47 -19.32
C LEU A 7 -8.72 -4.04 -17.84
N HIS A 8 -7.92 -4.74 -17.03
CA HIS A 8 -7.49 -4.25 -15.74
C HIS A 8 -6.54 -3.10 -16.05
N LYS A 9 -7.08 -1.89 -16.00
CA LYS A 9 -6.28 -0.67 -16.05
C LYS A 9 -5.44 -0.65 -14.77
N GLU A 10 -4.21 -1.11 -14.86
CA GLU A 10 -3.26 -1.05 -13.77
C GLU A 10 -2.99 0.42 -13.42
N GLU A 11 -3.10 0.76 -12.14
CA GLU A 11 -2.69 2.07 -11.63
C GLU A 11 -1.24 1.98 -11.16
N PHE A 12 -0.42 2.90 -11.66
CA PHE A 12 0.99 3.02 -11.28
C PHE A 12 1.16 4.18 -10.30
N VAL A 13 1.98 3.96 -9.27
CA VAL A 13 2.40 4.99 -8.31
C VAL A 13 3.91 5.09 -8.37
N GLU A 14 4.43 6.29 -8.65
CA GLU A 14 5.86 6.51 -8.57
C GLU A 14 6.33 6.63 -7.12
N LEU A 15 7.44 5.96 -6.80
CA LEU A 15 7.98 5.95 -5.44
C LEU A 15 8.30 7.36 -4.92
N LYS A 16 8.75 8.25 -5.80
CA LYS A 16 9.08 9.65 -5.49
C LYS A 16 7.88 10.48 -5.03
N ASP A 17 6.67 10.05 -5.38
CA ASP A 17 5.44 10.73 -5.02
C ASP A 17 4.91 10.23 -3.66
N ILE A 18 5.47 9.15 -3.10
CA ILE A 18 5.13 8.65 -1.77
C ILE A 18 5.92 9.44 -0.73
N PHE A 19 5.23 10.20 0.12
CA PHE A 19 5.87 10.99 1.17
C PHE A 19 5.78 10.34 2.56
N SER A 20 4.86 9.39 2.75
CA SER A 20 4.70 8.70 4.04
C SER A 20 4.05 7.33 3.87
N VAL A 21 4.37 6.41 4.79
CA VAL A 21 3.80 5.07 4.87
C VAL A 21 3.31 4.81 6.29
N LYS A 22 2.07 4.33 6.43
CA LYS A 22 1.50 3.91 7.71
C LYS A 22 1.24 2.42 7.72
N LEU A 23 1.61 1.77 8.83
CA LEU A 23 1.35 0.35 9.07
C LEU A 23 0.28 0.22 10.15
N LYS A 24 -0.77 -0.57 9.89
CA LYS A 24 -1.80 -0.88 10.88
C LYS A 24 -1.52 -2.25 11.48
N ARG A 25 -1.17 -2.31 12.76
CA ARG A 25 -0.95 -3.58 13.48
C ARG A 25 -1.99 -3.76 14.58
N ARG A 26 -2.43 -5.01 14.77
CA ARG A 26 -3.23 -5.42 15.94
C ARG A 26 -2.32 -6.05 16.96
N TYR A 27 -2.18 -5.42 18.12
CA TYR A 27 -1.51 -6.00 19.27
C TYR A 27 -2.51 -6.77 20.12
N SER A 28 -2.20 -8.02 20.43
CA SER A 28 -2.91 -8.80 21.43
C SER A 28 -2.06 -8.89 22.70
N ILE A 29 -2.70 -8.78 23.87
CA ILE A 29 -2.07 -8.81 25.20
C ILE A 29 -1.19 -10.06 25.41
N LYS A 30 -1.45 -11.16 24.68
CA LYS A 30 -0.71 -12.43 24.80
C LYS A 30 0.41 -12.63 23.78
N GLN A 31 0.62 -11.71 22.84
CA GLN A 31 1.59 -11.89 21.74
C GLN A 31 2.93 -11.21 22.07
N GLN A 32 3.98 -12.02 22.31
CA GLN A 32 5.35 -11.57 22.63
C GLN A 32 6.13 -11.05 21.39
N ARG A 33 5.62 -11.26 20.17
CA ARG A 33 6.19 -10.79 18.89
C ARG A 33 5.26 -9.74 18.26
N SER A 34 5.81 -8.92 17.35
CA SER A 34 5.10 -7.84 16.67
C SER A 34 3.69 -8.28 16.23
N GLY A 35 2.66 -7.56 16.65
CA GLY A 35 1.28 -7.92 16.36
C GLY A 35 0.97 -8.02 14.86
N THR A 36 -0.07 -8.79 14.53
CA THR A 36 -0.56 -9.05 13.16
C THR A 36 -0.70 -7.76 12.36
N LEU A 37 -0.13 -7.73 11.16
CA LEU A 37 -0.27 -6.61 10.23
C LEU A 37 -1.65 -6.70 9.54
N LEU A 38 -2.47 -5.68 9.75
CA LEU A 38 -3.83 -5.57 9.21
C LEU A 38 -3.90 -4.73 7.93
N GLY A 39 -2.82 -4.02 7.60
CA GLY A 39 -2.70 -3.32 6.34
C GLY A 39 -1.69 -2.20 6.34
N ILE A 40 -1.56 -1.60 5.17
CA ILE A 40 -0.58 -0.59 4.82
C ILE A 40 -1.35 0.57 4.18
N THR A 41 -0.97 1.80 4.48
CA THR A 41 -1.49 2.99 3.79
C THR A 41 -0.30 3.75 3.22
N LEU A 42 -0.33 4.03 1.92
CA LEU A 42 0.64 4.91 1.26
C LEU A 42 0.01 6.29 1.14
N PHE A 43 0.72 7.31 1.59
CA PHE A 43 0.35 8.70 1.37
C PHE A 43 1.14 9.25 0.19
N ILE A 44 0.41 9.69 -0.83
CA ILE A 44 0.96 10.05 -2.14
C ILE A 44 0.64 11.52 -2.39
N CYS A 45 1.63 12.28 -2.84
CA CYS A 45 1.48 13.67 -3.24
C CYS A 45 1.61 13.78 -4.76
N LEU A 46 0.48 13.97 -5.46
CA LEU A 46 0.47 14.06 -6.91
C LEU A 46 0.58 15.52 -7.34
N LYS A 47 1.47 15.83 -8.28
CA LYS A 47 1.50 17.13 -8.95
C LYS A 47 0.36 17.19 -9.96
N LYS A 48 -0.57 18.12 -9.78
CA LYS A 48 -1.50 18.52 -10.85
C LYS A 48 -0.89 19.66 -11.67
N GLU A 49 -1.40 19.82 -12.90
CA GLU A 49 -1.13 21.01 -13.70
C GLU A 49 -1.47 22.26 -12.87
N GLN A 50 -0.59 23.28 -12.96
CA GLN A 50 -0.64 24.55 -12.20
C GLN A 50 -0.19 24.51 -10.73
N ASN A 51 0.96 23.87 -10.42
CA ASN A 51 1.63 23.96 -9.11
C ASN A 51 0.78 23.56 -7.89
N LYS A 52 -0.33 22.84 -8.09
CA LYS A 52 -1.17 22.33 -7.02
C LYS A 52 -0.77 20.91 -6.70
N LEU A 53 -0.42 20.68 -5.44
CA LEU A 53 -0.24 19.35 -4.88
C LEU A 53 -1.62 18.79 -4.51
N LYS A 54 -1.88 17.54 -4.91
CA LYS A 54 -3.06 16.80 -4.47
C LYS A 54 -2.60 15.63 -3.61
N ASP A 55 -3.07 15.60 -2.38
CA ASP A 55 -2.89 14.46 -1.51
C ASP A 55 -3.84 13.33 -1.93
N SER A 56 -3.28 12.13 -2.02
CA SER A 56 -4.00 10.89 -2.29
C SER A 56 -3.55 9.83 -1.31
N THR A 57 -4.39 8.82 -1.10
CA THR A 57 -4.09 7.69 -0.23
C THR A 57 -4.36 6.40 -0.97
N LEU A 58 -3.44 5.44 -0.85
CA LEU A 58 -3.64 4.06 -1.29
C LEU A 58 -3.72 3.16 -0.06
N ASP A 59 -4.93 2.66 0.22
CA ASP A 59 -5.19 1.79 1.35
C ASP A 59 -5.14 0.32 0.93
N LEU A 60 -4.15 -0.35 1.50
CA LEU A 60 -3.82 -1.75 1.28
C LEU A 60 -4.22 -2.53 2.54
N ILE A 61 -5.53 -2.66 2.77
CA ILE A 61 -6.13 -3.16 4.02
C ILE A 61 -7.11 -4.33 3.78
N ASN A 62 -7.34 -5.15 4.82
CA ASN A 62 -8.46 -6.11 4.92
C ASN A 62 -8.54 -7.21 3.84
N LEU A 63 -7.47 -7.52 3.10
CA LEU A 63 -7.44 -8.66 2.18
C LEU A 63 -7.20 -9.99 2.93
N SER A 64 -6.10 -10.08 3.69
CA SER A 64 -5.82 -11.09 4.73
C SER A 64 -4.50 -10.74 5.44
N GLU A 65 -4.18 -11.39 6.56
CA GLU A 65 -2.90 -11.23 7.26
C GLU A 65 -1.71 -11.57 6.36
N ASP A 66 -1.74 -12.72 5.67
CA ASP A 66 -0.67 -13.17 4.78
C ASP A 66 -0.41 -12.18 3.63
N HIS A 67 -1.48 -11.62 3.05
CA HIS A 67 -1.36 -10.67 1.95
C HIS A 67 -0.71 -9.37 2.42
N CYS A 68 -1.07 -8.88 3.62
CA CYS A 68 -0.48 -7.68 4.19
C CYS A 68 1.02 -7.87 4.46
N ASP A 69 1.41 -9.04 4.99
CA ASP A 69 2.81 -9.36 5.25
C ASP A 69 3.63 -9.53 3.96
N ILE A 70 3.06 -10.13 2.91
CA ILE A 70 3.68 -10.21 1.58
C ILE A 70 3.94 -8.81 1.04
N TRP A 71 2.93 -7.94 1.04
CA TRP A 71 3.06 -6.56 0.60
C TRP A 71 4.09 -5.79 1.40
N PHE A 72 4.10 -5.92 2.72
CA PHE A 72 5.10 -5.28 3.58
C PHE A 72 6.52 -5.70 3.23
N ARG A 73 6.75 -6.99 2.97
CA ARG A 73 8.07 -7.50 2.55
C ARG A 73 8.48 -6.95 1.18
N GLN A 74 7.54 -6.81 0.24
CA GLN A 74 7.83 -6.24 -1.08
C GLN A 74 8.12 -4.75 -0.97
N PHE A 75 7.32 -3.97 -0.24
CA PHE A 75 7.59 -2.55 0.00
C PHE A 75 8.95 -2.33 0.65
N LYS A 76 9.32 -3.16 1.63
CA LYS A 76 10.65 -3.10 2.24
C LYS A 76 11.79 -3.34 1.25
N LYS A 77 11.58 -4.10 0.18
CA LYS A 77 12.60 -4.30 -0.87
C LYS A 77 12.67 -3.13 -1.85
N ILE A 78 11.54 -2.48 -2.12
CA ILE A 78 11.45 -1.36 -3.07
C ILE A 78 11.93 -0.05 -2.42
N LEU A 79 11.68 0.12 -1.12
CA LEU A 79 12.00 1.32 -0.34
C LEU A 79 13.38 1.27 0.37
N ALA A 80 14.09 0.15 0.31
CA ALA A 80 15.43 -0.01 0.91
C ALA A 80 16.53 0.46 -0.06
#